data_AF-A0A2V7XMU2-F1
#
_entry.id   AF-A0A2V7XMU2-F1
#
_cell.length_a   1.000
_cell.length_b   1.000
_cell.length_c   1.000
_cell.angle_alpha   90.00
_cell.angle_beta   90.00
_cell.angle_gamma   90.00
#
_symmetry.space_group_name_H-M   'P 1'
#
loop_
_entity.id
_entity.type
_entity.pdbx_description
1 polymer ?
#
loop_
_entity_poly.entity_id
_entity_poly.type
_entity_poly.pdbx_seq_one_letter_code
_entity_poly.pdbx_strand_id
1 'polypeptide(L)'
;MMVPPPAAARRPGPEPSWRPSVGMTRNESPNRVIRVQRAAARPRARKAEPSIDTAAGGRLRNDVERMETRMRHARRRSPDGAAACSLCPPGQYSSAGAGACSPCPAGKYASEAGNASCADCPANTISGVKAASCTACPANSTANASHTACQCNVGFYVPSDSTLCVACLPGAVCTGGDIVIDPSTGFWTPSGQP
;
A
#
# COMPACT_ATOMS: atom_id res chain seq x y z
N MET A 1 11.96 -55.00 -11.08
CA MET A 1 11.63 -53.99 -10.05
C MET A 1 10.77 -52.94 -10.75
N MET A 2 9.45 -53.01 -10.58
CA MET A 2 8.48 -52.13 -11.24
C MET A 2 8.50 -50.74 -10.58
N VAL A 3 8.65 -49.69 -11.37
CA VAL A 3 8.54 -48.28 -10.95
C VAL A 3 7.06 -47.86 -11.08
N PRO A 4 6.41 -47.32 -10.03
CA PRO A 4 5.04 -46.82 -10.14
C PRO A 4 4.97 -45.46 -10.86
N PRO A 5 3.90 -45.16 -11.61
CA PRO A 5 3.72 -43.88 -12.30
C PRO A 5 3.33 -42.73 -11.34
N PRO A 6 3.63 -41.46 -11.69
CA PRO A 6 3.28 -40.31 -10.86
C PRO A 6 1.78 -39.97 -10.89
N ALA A 7 1.27 -39.56 -9.72
CA ALA A 7 -0.12 -39.20 -9.47
C ALA A 7 -0.58 -37.99 -10.29
N ALA A 8 -1.75 -38.11 -10.94
CA ALA A 8 -2.40 -37.05 -11.67
C ALA A 8 -2.93 -35.95 -10.73
N ALA A 9 -2.45 -34.72 -10.91
CA ALA A 9 -2.95 -33.53 -10.23
C ALA A 9 -4.36 -33.19 -10.72
N ARG A 10 -5.34 -33.21 -9.81
CA ARG A 10 -6.73 -32.80 -10.06
C ARG A 10 -6.78 -31.29 -10.24
N ARG A 11 -7.41 -30.83 -11.33
CA ARG A 11 -7.71 -29.42 -11.59
C ARG A 11 -8.74 -28.89 -10.59
N PRO A 12 -8.58 -27.71 -9.99
CA PRO A 12 -9.66 -27.03 -9.29
C PRO A 12 -10.69 -26.53 -10.32
N GLY A 13 -11.96 -26.89 -10.12
CA GLY A 13 -13.09 -26.46 -10.95
C GLY A 13 -13.49 -25.01 -10.69
N PRO A 14 -14.24 -24.38 -11.61
CA PRO A 14 -14.65 -22.98 -11.49
C PRO A 14 -15.80 -22.80 -10.48
N GLU A 15 -15.67 -21.77 -9.64
CA GLU A 15 -16.67 -21.32 -8.65
C GLU A 15 -17.98 -20.84 -9.30
N PRO A 16 -19.13 -21.06 -8.64
CA PRO A 16 -20.44 -20.67 -9.16
C PRO A 16 -20.71 -19.17 -8.99
N SER A 17 -21.03 -18.54 -10.12
CA SER A 17 -21.53 -17.17 -10.27
C SER A 17 -22.88 -16.97 -9.57
N TRP A 18 -22.94 -16.11 -8.56
CA TRP A 18 -24.19 -15.62 -7.98
C TRP A 18 -24.67 -14.35 -8.71
N ARG A 19 -25.76 -14.49 -9.47
CA ARG A 19 -26.52 -13.37 -10.06
C ARG A 19 -27.66 -13.01 -9.11
N PRO A 20 -27.87 -11.73 -8.74
CA PRO A 20 -29.10 -11.31 -8.08
C PRO A 20 -30.22 -11.12 -9.13
N SER A 21 -31.33 -11.82 -8.94
CA SER A 21 -32.52 -11.71 -9.77
C SER A 21 -33.32 -10.45 -9.42
N VAL A 22 -33.53 -9.62 -10.44
CA VAL A 22 -34.45 -8.48 -10.45
C VAL A 22 -35.88 -9.01 -10.45
N GLY A 23 -36.67 -8.65 -9.44
CA GLY A 23 -38.12 -8.89 -9.41
C GLY A 23 -38.87 -7.57 -9.62
N MET A 24 -39.46 -7.39 -10.80
CA MET A 24 -40.38 -6.29 -11.12
C MET A 24 -41.78 -6.83 -11.46
N THR A 25 -42.76 -6.30 -10.73
CA THR A 25 -44.11 -5.88 -11.16
C THR A 25 -45.15 -6.90 -11.67
N ARG A 26 -46.30 -6.95 -10.99
CA ARG A 26 -47.65 -6.61 -11.52
C ARG A 26 -48.60 -6.47 -10.31
N ASN A 27 -49.21 -5.33 -10.00
CA ASN A 27 -50.20 -4.50 -10.71
C ASN A 27 -51.63 -5.01 -10.55
N GLU A 28 -52.35 -4.49 -9.55
CA GLU A 28 -53.80 -4.30 -9.57
C GLU A 28 -54.16 -2.96 -8.90
N SER A 29 -54.72 -2.05 -9.71
CA SER A 29 -55.45 -0.82 -9.33
C SER A 29 -56.97 -1.13 -9.43
N PRO A 30 -57.94 -0.26 -9.07
CA PRO A 30 -57.86 1.13 -8.60
C PRO A 30 -58.85 1.50 -7.46
N ASN A 31 -58.76 2.74 -7.01
CA ASN A 31 -59.86 3.57 -6.49
C ASN A 31 -60.40 3.28 -5.07
N ARG A 32 -59.80 3.92 -4.05
CA ARG A 32 -60.55 4.34 -2.85
C ARG A 32 -60.09 5.70 -2.36
N VAL A 33 -60.95 6.68 -2.55
CA VAL A 33 -60.82 8.06 -2.05
C VAL A 33 -60.90 8.01 -0.51
N ILE A 34 -59.77 8.11 0.18
CA ILE A 34 -59.74 8.25 1.64
C ILE A 34 -59.56 9.74 1.97
N ARG A 35 -60.61 10.31 2.56
CA ARG A 35 -60.71 11.70 3.00
C ARG A 35 -59.57 12.05 3.97
N VAL A 36 -58.84 13.12 3.67
CA VAL A 36 -57.89 13.75 4.61
C VAL A 36 -58.70 14.49 5.67
N GLN A 37 -58.95 13.86 6.81
CA GLN A 37 -59.46 14.57 7.99
C GLN A 37 -58.30 15.28 8.68
N ARG A 38 -58.32 16.62 8.64
CA ARG A 38 -57.43 17.50 9.43
C ARG A 38 -57.68 17.22 10.92
N ALA A 39 -56.79 16.47 11.55
CA ALA A 39 -56.76 16.35 13.00
C ALA A 39 -56.12 17.61 13.60
N ALA A 40 -56.91 18.35 14.38
CA ALA A 40 -56.52 19.56 15.07
C ALA A 40 -55.35 19.31 16.04
N ALA A 41 -54.35 20.20 16.00
CA ALA A 41 -53.24 20.24 16.93
C ALA A 41 -53.75 20.49 18.36
N ARG A 42 -53.39 19.61 19.31
CA ARG A 42 -53.56 19.86 20.75
C ARG A 42 -52.27 20.47 21.29
N PRO A 43 -52.31 21.63 21.98
CA PRO A 43 -51.14 22.20 22.63
C PRO A 43 -50.78 21.34 23.85
N ARG A 44 -49.57 20.80 23.90
CA ARG A 44 -49.04 20.18 25.13
C ARG A 44 -48.31 21.24 25.94
N ALA A 45 -48.80 21.38 27.17
CA ALA A 45 -48.39 22.29 28.21
C ALA A 45 -46.87 22.26 28.46
N ARG A 46 -46.31 23.46 28.66
CA ARG A 46 -44.96 23.68 29.18
C ARG A 46 -44.88 23.08 30.58
N LYS A 47 -44.03 22.07 30.78
CA LYS A 47 -43.59 21.72 32.14
C LYS A 47 -42.63 22.80 32.61
N ALA A 48 -42.92 23.37 33.77
CA ALA A 48 -42.05 24.29 34.48
C ALA A 48 -40.72 23.58 34.81
N GLU A 49 -39.62 24.19 34.39
CA GLU A 49 -38.29 23.85 34.88
C GLU A 49 -38.17 24.25 36.36
N PRO A 50 -37.62 23.39 37.22
CA PRO A 50 -37.29 23.80 38.59
C PRO A 50 -36.09 24.75 38.55
N SER A 51 -36.32 25.99 39.02
CA SER A 51 -35.26 26.92 39.42
C SER A 51 -34.32 26.21 40.40
N ILE A 52 -33.07 26.05 40.00
CA ILE A 52 -32.03 25.58 40.91
C ILE A 52 -31.55 26.83 41.66
N ASP A 53 -32.02 26.93 42.91
CA ASP A 53 -31.65 28.00 43.83
C ASP A 53 -30.13 28.15 43.94
N THR A 54 -29.68 29.36 43.65
CA THR A 54 -28.36 29.87 43.97
C THR A 54 -28.29 30.06 45.49
N ALA A 55 -27.83 29.03 46.21
CA ALA A 55 -27.56 29.15 47.65
C ALA A 55 -26.53 28.12 48.15
N ALA A 56 -25.27 28.26 47.75
CA ALA A 56 -24.10 27.94 48.58
C ALA A 56 -22.83 28.33 47.81
N GLY A 57 -22.24 29.47 48.18
CA GLY A 57 -20.92 29.84 47.72
C GLY A 57 -19.87 28.82 48.17
N GLY A 58 -19.02 28.41 47.23
CA GLY A 58 -17.64 28.06 47.53
C GLY A 58 -17.31 26.59 47.77
N ARG A 59 -17.70 25.67 46.87
CA ARG A 59 -16.99 24.38 46.75
C ARG A 59 -17.09 23.65 45.40
N LEU A 60 -17.38 24.35 44.31
CA LEU A 60 -17.42 23.77 42.95
C LEU A 60 -16.37 24.34 41.99
N ARG A 61 -15.68 25.44 42.36
CA ARG A 61 -14.57 25.95 41.55
C ARG A 61 -13.31 25.08 41.67
N ASN A 62 -13.09 24.48 42.84
CA ASN A 62 -11.89 23.69 43.10
C ASN A 62 -11.90 22.26 42.53
N ASP A 63 -13.04 21.64 42.20
CA ASP A 63 -13.05 20.28 41.64
C ASP A 63 -12.91 20.28 40.11
N VAL A 64 -13.50 21.25 39.41
CA VAL A 64 -13.26 21.45 37.97
C VAL A 64 -11.81 21.88 37.73
N GLU A 65 -11.26 22.81 38.53
CA GLU A 65 -9.86 23.23 38.42
C GLU A 65 -8.86 22.14 38.86
N ARG A 66 -9.23 21.24 39.79
CA ARG A 66 -8.38 20.11 40.26
C ARG A 66 -8.38 18.91 39.30
N MET A 67 -9.49 18.67 38.61
CA MET A 67 -9.53 17.70 37.50
C MET A 67 -8.79 18.26 36.27
N GLU A 68 -8.90 19.56 35.99
CA GLU A 68 -8.13 20.20 34.93
C GLU A 68 -6.62 20.24 35.22
N THR A 69 -6.18 20.50 36.46
CA THR A 69 -4.74 20.45 36.82
C THR A 69 -4.15 19.03 36.75
N ARG A 70 -4.95 17.99 37.00
CA ARG A 70 -4.55 16.58 36.78
C ARG A 70 -4.52 16.20 35.29
N MET A 71 -5.46 16.69 34.48
CA MET A 71 -5.44 16.53 33.00
C MET A 71 -4.36 17.38 32.31
N ARG A 72 -3.89 18.47 32.96
CA ARG A 72 -2.75 19.29 32.50
C ARG A 72 -1.39 18.68 32.84
N HIS A 73 -1.31 17.60 33.64
CA HIS A 73 -0.04 16.90 33.92
C HIS A 73 0.09 15.56 33.17
N ALA A 74 -1.01 15.03 32.63
CA ALA A 74 -0.96 13.96 31.63
C ALA A 74 -0.54 14.45 30.22
N ARG A 75 -0.35 15.77 30.03
CA ARG A 75 0.23 16.38 28.82
C ARG A 75 1.30 17.45 29.11
N ARG A 76 2.06 17.36 30.22
CA ARG A 76 3.35 18.08 30.31
C ARG A 76 4.45 17.20 29.73
N ARG A 77 4.41 17.03 28.41
CA ARG A 77 5.63 16.81 27.63
C ARG A 77 6.17 18.21 27.37
N SER A 78 7.36 18.54 27.87
CA SER A 78 7.97 19.87 27.76
C SER A 78 7.86 20.42 26.33
N PRO A 79 7.44 21.69 26.14
CA PRO A 79 7.44 22.31 24.81
C PRO A 79 8.86 22.45 24.22
N ASP A 80 9.91 22.35 25.05
CA ASP A 80 11.32 22.47 24.63
C ASP A 80 12.11 21.16 24.73
N GLY A 81 11.46 20.00 24.91
CA GLY A 81 12.17 18.74 25.18
C GLY A 81 11.59 17.49 24.52
N ALA A 82 10.44 17.59 23.87
CA ALA A 82 10.06 16.61 22.87
C ALA A 82 10.07 17.31 21.53
N ALA A 83 11.19 17.19 20.82
CA ALA A 83 11.14 17.34 19.37
C ALA A 83 9.91 16.58 18.91
N ALA A 84 8.95 17.27 18.27
CA ALA A 84 7.82 16.60 17.67
C ALA A 84 8.41 15.58 16.70
N CYS A 85 8.41 14.29 17.09
CA CYS A 85 9.01 13.25 16.27
C CYS A 85 8.18 13.15 15.00
N SER A 86 8.66 13.78 13.94
CA SER A 86 8.08 13.63 12.61
C SER A 86 8.39 12.22 12.13
N LEU A 87 7.35 11.49 11.73
CA LEU A 87 7.53 10.20 11.09
C LEU A 87 8.32 10.38 9.79
N CYS A 88 9.28 9.49 9.55
CA CYS A 88 9.99 9.50 8.30
C CYS A 88 9.03 9.20 7.15
N PRO A 89 9.08 9.95 6.04
CA PRO A 89 8.27 9.63 4.88
C PRO A 89 8.68 8.26 4.31
N PRO A 90 7.79 7.61 3.54
CA PRO A 90 8.12 6.36 2.87
C PRO A 90 9.37 6.51 2.00
N GLY A 91 10.13 5.43 1.90
CA GLY A 91 11.48 5.39 1.33
C GLY A 91 12.58 5.86 2.26
N GLN A 92 12.26 6.27 3.49
CA GLN A 92 13.24 6.63 4.51
C GLN A 92 12.96 5.89 5.83
N TYR A 93 13.99 5.76 6.64
CA TYR A 93 13.93 5.13 7.96
C TYR A 93 14.61 5.98 9.03
N SER A 94 14.23 5.81 10.28
CA SER A 94 14.91 6.43 11.43
C SER A 94 15.09 5.40 12.53
N SER A 95 16.35 5.11 12.87
CA SER A 95 16.68 4.25 14.01
C SER A 95 16.33 4.95 15.32
N ALA A 96 16.13 4.17 16.39
CA ALA A 96 15.84 4.72 17.71
C ALA A 96 16.89 5.78 18.11
N GLY A 97 16.43 7.00 18.42
CA GLY A 97 17.29 8.12 18.78
C GLY A 97 17.92 8.90 17.62
N ALA A 98 17.62 8.56 16.36
CA ALA A 98 18.09 9.36 15.23
C ALA A 98 17.32 10.68 15.14
N GLY A 99 18.06 11.77 14.99
CA GLY A 99 17.51 13.13 14.82
C GLY A 99 17.06 13.45 13.39
N ALA A 100 17.28 12.53 12.45
CA ALA A 100 16.95 12.70 11.04
C ALA A 100 16.60 11.36 10.38
N CYS A 101 15.87 11.44 9.27
CA CYS A 101 15.52 10.29 8.45
C CYS A 101 16.64 9.99 7.45
N SER A 102 17.02 8.72 7.36
CA SER A 102 17.99 8.22 6.41
C SER A 102 17.28 7.58 5.22
N PRO A 103 17.73 7.82 3.98
CA PRO A 103 17.17 7.15 2.81
C PRO A 103 17.45 5.65 2.85
N CYS A 104 16.48 4.85 2.40
CA CYS A 104 16.72 3.44 2.19
C CYS A 104 17.79 3.22 1.12
N PRO A 105 18.78 2.33 1.34
CA PRO A 105 19.74 1.97 0.31
C PRO A 105 19.02 1.24 -0.83
N ALA A 106 19.63 1.23 -2.02
CA ALA A 106 19.13 0.46 -3.15
C ALA A 106 19.02 -1.03 -2.79
N GLY A 107 18.01 -1.70 -3.34
CA GLY A 107 17.64 -3.08 -2.97
C GLY A 107 16.78 -3.21 -1.72
N LYS A 108 16.56 -2.12 -0.98
CA LYS A 108 15.63 -2.06 0.15
C LYS A 108 14.53 -1.01 -0.07
N TYR A 109 13.44 -1.15 0.67
CA TYR A 109 12.31 -0.22 0.61
C TYR A 109 11.71 0.04 1.99
N ALA A 110 11.01 1.16 2.12
CA ALA A 110 10.19 1.48 3.29
C ALA A 110 8.81 1.95 2.82
N SER A 111 7.81 1.07 2.93
CA SER A 111 6.46 1.34 2.42
C SER A 111 5.66 2.32 3.26
N GLU A 112 5.92 2.35 4.58
CA GLU A 112 5.13 3.12 5.53
C GLU A 112 5.94 4.26 6.14
N ALA A 113 5.22 5.26 6.64
CA ALA A 113 5.84 6.35 7.35
C ALA A 113 6.29 5.90 8.75
N GLY A 114 7.46 6.34 9.18
CA GLY A 114 8.01 6.02 10.51
C GLY A 114 8.69 4.66 10.60
N ASN A 115 9.11 4.08 9.48
CA ASN A 115 9.88 2.85 9.49
C ASN A 115 11.17 3.01 10.30
N ALA A 116 11.44 2.06 11.20
CA ALA A 116 12.69 2.00 11.96
C ALA A 116 13.85 1.43 11.13
N SER A 117 13.54 0.69 10.07
CA SER A 117 14.48 0.07 9.15
C SER A 117 13.83 -0.14 7.77
N CYS A 118 14.66 -0.37 6.75
CA CYS A 118 14.20 -0.71 5.41
C CYS A 118 14.12 -2.23 5.24
N ALA A 119 13.05 -2.71 4.62
CA ALA A 119 12.86 -4.11 4.26
C ALA A 119 13.59 -4.44 2.94
N ASP A 120 14.07 -5.67 2.81
CA ASP A 120 14.64 -6.16 1.55
C ASP A 120 13.57 -6.33 0.47
N CYS A 121 13.92 -6.00 -0.76
CA CYS A 121 13.04 -6.26 -1.88
C CYS A 121 12.82 -7.76 -2.09
N PRO A 122 11.58 -8.20 -2.40
CA PRO A 122 11.31 -9.59 -2.70
C PRO A 122 12.04 -10.06 -3.98
N ALA A 123 12.14 -11.39 -4.14
CA ALA A 123 12.72 -12.02 -5.32
C ALA A 123 12.17 -11.44 -6.62
N ASN A 124 13.03 -11.26 -7.61
CA ASN A 124 12.70 -10.70 -8.92
C ASN A 124 12.18 -9.24 -8.91
N THR A 125 12.49 -8.48 -7.86
CA THR A 125 12.18 -7.05 -7.78
C THR A 125 13.42 -6.26 -7.39
N ILE A 126 13.47 -5.01 -7.80
CA ILE A 126 14.58 -4.08 -7.54
C ILE A 126 14.07 -2.79 -6.93
N SER A 127 14.94 -2.07 -6.23
CA SER A 127 14.63 -0.71 -5.80
C SER A 127 15.83 0.22 -5.91
N GLY A 128 15.54 1.48 -6.24
CA GLY A 128 16.51 2.56 -6.16
C GLY A 128 16.72 3.05 -4.73
N VAL A 129 17.63 4.02 -4.59
CA VAL A 129 17.81 4.74 -3.32
C VAL A 129 16.52 5.47 -2.97
N LYS A 130 16.15 5.48 -1.69
CA LYS A 130 14.96 6.16 -1.16
C LYS A 130 13.63 5.63 -1.74
N ALA A 131 13.55 4.33 -2.03
CA ALA A 131 12.37 3.72 -2.60
C ALA A 131 11.30 3.37 -1.55
N ALA A 132 10.06 3.78 -1.82
CA ALA A 132 8.89 3.38 -1.03
C ALA A 132 8.40 1.96 -1.36
N SER A 133 8.73 1.45 -2.54
CA SER A 133 8.31 0.15 -3.03
C SER A 133 9.35 -0.44 -3.99
N CYS A 134 9.29 -1.74 -4.20
CA CYS A 134 10.12 -2.43 -5.17
C CYS A 134 9.42 -2.50 -6.52
N THR A 135 10.19 -2.36 -7.59
CA THR A 135 9.73 -2.50 -8.97
C THR A 135 10.10 -3.89 -9.47
N ALA A 136 9.15 -4.60 -10.07
CA ALA A 136 9.42 -5.91 -10.66
C ALA A 136 10.35 -5.79 -11.87
N CYS A 137 11.23 -6.76 -12.03
CA CYS A 137 12.06 -6.85 -13.22
C CYS A 137 11.22 -7.20 -14.46
N PRO A 138 11.53 -6.63 -15.64
CA PRO A 138 10.81 -6.90 -16.87
C PRO A 138 10.95 -8.38 -17.29
N ALA A 139 10.10 -8.80 -18.25
CA ALA A 139 10.16 -10.16 -18.77
C ALA A 139 11.57 -10.52 -19.28
N ASN A 140 11.95 -11.79 -19.10
CA ASN A 140 13.26 -12.32 -19.47
C ASN A 140 14.45 -11.69 -18.71
N SER A 141 14.18 -11.14 -17.53
CA SER A 141 15.20 -10.65 -16.60
C SER A 141 14.94 -11.10 -15.18
N THR A 142 15.98 -11.08 -14.37
CA THR A 142 15.98 -11.43 -12.95
C THR A 142 16.70 -10.36 -12.15
N ALA A 143 16.25 -10.09 -10.93
CA ALA A 143 16.97 -9.18 -10.04
C ALA A 143 18.32 -9.77 -9.65
N ASN A 144 19.37 -8.95 -9.62
CA ASN A 144 20.66 -9.35 -9.09
C ASN A 144 20.57 -9.68 -7.59
N ALA A 145 21.61 -10.30 -7.02
CA ALA A 145 21.65 -10.69 -5.61
C ALA A 145 21.45 -9.51 -4.63
N SER A 146 21.71 -8.29 -5.09
CA SER A 146 21.56 -7.06 -4.30
C SER A 146 20.22 -6.35 -4.51
N HIS A 147 19.34 -6.85 -5.39
CA HIS A 147 18.08 -6.18 -5.77
C HIS A 147 18.26 -4.74 -6.26
N THR A 148 19.41 -4.41 -6.84
CA THR A 148 19.72 -3.06 -7.33
C THR A 148 19.55 -2.91 -8.84
N ALA A 149 19.65 -4.01 -9.59
CA ALA A 149 19.54 -4.01 -11.04
C ALA A 149 18.92 -5.32 -11.55
N CYS A 150 18.23 -5.24 -12.68
CA CYS A 150 17.73 -6.41 -13.39
C CYS A 150 18.79 -6.89 -14.38
N GLN A 151 19.17 -8.16 -14.28
CA GLN A 151 20.05 -8.85 -15.22
C GLN A 151 19.19 -9.65 -16.19
N CYS A 152 19.45 -9.52 -17.49
CA CYS A 152 18.77 -10.37 -18.47
C CYS A 152 19.13 -11.83 -18.23
N ASN A 153 18.19 -12.72 -18.52
CA ASN A 153 18.46 -14.16 -18.50
C ASN A 153 19.40 -14.53 -19.65
N VAL A 154 20.07 -15.68 -19.53
CA VAL A 154 20.90 -16.23 -20.62
C VAL A 154 20.07 -16.34 -21.90
N GLY A 155 20.63 -15.87 -23.02
CA GLY A 155 19.93 -15.78 -24.30
C GLY A 155 19.18 -14.46 -24.52
N PHE A 156 19.27 -13.50 -23.58
CA PHE A 156 18.70 -12.15 -23.73
C PHE A 156 19.73 -11.06 -23.43
N TYR A 157 19.57 -9.91 -24.08
CA TYR A 157 20.41 -8.72 -23.88
C TYR A 157 19.55 -7.45 -23.86
N VAL A 158 20.11 -6.36 -23.34
CA VAL A 158 19.48 -5.03 -23.37
C VAL A 158 20.11 -4.23 -24.52
N PRO A 159 19.36 -3.86 -25.58
CA PRO A 159 19.88 -2.99 -26.61
C PRO A 159 19.95 -1.54 -26.09
N SER A 160 20.86 -0.73 -26.63
CA SER A 160 21.08 0.66 -26.21
C SER A 160 19.82 1.53 -26.24
N ASP A 161 18.88 1.21 -27.12
CA ASP A 161 17.62 1.94 -27.31
C ASP A 161 16.45 1.39 -26.49
N SER A 162 16.67 0.42 -25.59
CA SER A 162 15.58 -0.19 -24.81
C SER A 162 15.97 -0.46 -23.37
N THR A 163 14.95 -0.55 -22.51
CA THR A 163 15.05 -1.03 -21.13
C THR A 163 14.51 -2.46 -20.99
N LEU A 164 14.19 -3.11 -22.10
CA LEU A 164 13.65 -4.46 -22.16
C LEU A 164 14.71 -5.46 -22.62
N CYS A 165 14.70 -6.63 -22.00
CA CYS A 165 15.53 -7.76 -22.42
C CYS A 165 14.94 -8.39 -23.69
N VAL A 166 15.67 -8.23 -24.80
CA VAL A 166 15.32 -8.82 -26.10
C VAL A 166 16.14 -10.08 -26.35
N ALA A 167 15.60 -11.02 -27.12
CA ALA A 167 16.28 -12.27 -27.42
C ALA A 167 17.57 -12.03 -28.23
N CYS A 168 18.58 -12.84 -27.96
CA CYS A 168 19.86 -12.79 -28.66
C CYS A 168 19.70 -13.05 -30.16
N LEU A 169 20.50 -12.38 -30.99
CA LEU A 169 20.51 -12.64 -32.42
C LEU A 169 20.98 -14.08 -32.70
N PRO A 170 20.46 -14.73 -33.77
CA PRO A 170 20.91 -16.04 -34.15
C PRO A 170 22.42 -16.02 -34.45
N GLY A 171 23.19 -16.86 -33.74
CA GLY A 171 24.65 -16.94 -33.86
C GLY A 171 25.43 -16.14 -32.81
N ALA A 172 24.78 -15.30 -32.00
CA ALA A 172 25.39 -14.60 -30.87
C ALA A 172 25.12 -15.33 -29.54
N VAL A 173 26.05 -15.21 -28.59
CA VAL A 173 25.90 -15.76 -27.24
C VAL A 173 25.74 -14.62 -26.24
N CYS A 174 24.57 -14.53 -25.61
CA CYS A 174 24.25 -13.54 -24.60
C CYS A 174 24.27 -14.20 -23.21
N THR A 175 25.26 -13.90 -22.37
CA THR A 175 25.41 -14.48 -21.02
C THR A 175 24.79 -13.60 -19.92
N GLY A 176 23.66 -12.95 -20.23
CA GLY A 176 22.87 -12.20 -19.26
C GLY A 176 23.21 -10.72 -19.14
N GLY A 177 23.16 -10.01 -20.26
CA GLY A 177 23.33 -8.55 -20.34
C GLY A 177 24.31 -8.15 -21.42
N ASP A 178 25.51 -8.73 -21.40
CA ASP A 178 26.55 -8.47 -22.39
C ASP A 178 26.45 -9.43 -23.57
N ILE A 179 26.62 -8.89 -24.79
CA ILE A 179 26.72 -9.68 -26.02
C ILE A 179 28.19 -10.10 -26.17
N VAL A 180 28.47 -11.39 -26.04
CA VAL A 180 29.77 -11.94 -26.43
C VAL A 180 29.66 -12.31 -27.90
N ILE A 181 30.36 -11.55 -28.74
CA ILE A 181 30.45 -11.81 -30.17
C ILE A 181 31.46 -12.93 -30.35
N ASP A 182 30.99 -14.13 -30.63
CA ASP A 182 31.87 -15.24 -30.96
C ASP A 182 32.26 -15.13 -32.46
N PRO A 183 33.55 -14.90 -32.79
CA PRO A 183 33.99 -14.79 -34.18
C PRO A 183 33.92 -16.12 -34.94
N SER A 184 33.69 -17.26 -34.28
CA SER A 184 33.65 -18.58 -34.92
C SER A 184 32.31 -18.92 -35.59
N THR A 185 31.23 -18.18 -35.32
CA THR A 185 29.91 -18.35 -35.96
C THR A 185 29.69 -17.42 -37.16
N GLY A 186 30.61 -16.48 -37.39
CA GLY A 186 30.85 -15.88 -38.69
C GLY A 186 29.89 -14.82 -39.21
N PHE A 187 29.14 -14.05 -38.40
CA PHE A 187 28.31 -12.90 -38.85
C PHE A 187 27.73 -12.12 -37.64
N TRP A 188 27.56 -10.79 -37.51
CA TRP A 188 27.71 -9.55 -38.31
C TRP A 188 28.03 -8.37 -37.36
N THR A 189 28.60 -7.28 -37.88
CA THR A 189 28.64 -5.95 -37.26
C THR A 189 27.29 -5.22 -37.42
N PRO A 190 26.77 -4.48 -36.41
CA PRO A 190 25.74 -3.49 -36.67
C PRO A 190 26.39 -2.35 -37.43
N SER A 191 26.10 -2.26 -38.72
CA SER A 191 26.57 -1.21 -39.60
C SER A 191 25.98 0.15 -39.20
N GLY A 192 26.88 1.03 -38.70
CA GLY A 192 26.80 2.50 -38.74
C GLY A 192 26.99 3.16 -37.38
N GLN A 193 27.90 4.11 -37.13
CA GLN A 193 28.72 5.03 -37.95
C GLN A 193 29.69 5.78 -36.98
N PRO A 194 30.66 6.61 -37.43
CA PRO A 194 31.06 6.95 -38.81
C PRO A 194 32.34 6.27 -39.29
#